data_AF-A0A950M3P4-F1
#
_entry.id   AF-A0A950M3P4-F1
#
_cell.length_a   1.000
_cell.length_b   1.000
_cell.length_c   1.000
_cell.angle_alpha   90.00
_cell.angle_beta   90.00
_cell.angle_gamma   90.00
#
_symmetry.space_group_name_H-M   'P 1'
#
loop_
_entity.id
_entity.type
_entity.pdbx_description
1 polymer ?
#
loop_
_entity_poly.entity_id
_entity_poly.type
_entity_poly.pdbx_seq_one_letter_code
_entity_poly.pdbx_strand_id
1 'polypeptide(L)'
;MSRDEPQGRLDDSPSDAPRQRFATQGIAPMTRPSGITRLFMGIVGFAERLNLKYAKLGNPPVYDTAIFPWVREIEAEWRLIRAELDKVLARKSDLPAFQEISTDVRTISKDAGWKTFFLAGFGLKSDQNIRQCPETWRIAQRIPGLKTVMFSVFEPGKRLPPHRGPYNGFLRLHLGLIVPEPRDKVGIRVGDQVCHWSEGKALVFDDAYEHEAWNETDRTRVVLFVDFLKPLRFPANLVNRVLLRLALFTPFVRESTDNHRAWEKRFYAEAEALRNPRQ
;
A
#
# COMPACT_ATOMS: atom_id res chain seq x y z
N MET A 1 17.08 -33.69 58.31
CA MET A 1 17.13 -33.92 56.85
C MET A 1 15.85 -33.35 56.25
N SER A 2 15.82 -32.04 56.05
CA SER A 2 14.80 -31.38 55.22
C SER A 2 15.24 -31.53 53.77
N ARG A 3 14.38 -32.07 52.91
CA ARG A 3 14.57 -32.07 51.46
C ARG A 3 13.70 -30.97 50.88
N ASP A 4 14.36 -29.95 50.35
CA ASP A 4 13.81 -28.97 49.42
C ASP A 4 13.36 -29.67 48.13
N GLU A 5 12.14 -29.42 47.68
CA GLU A 5 11.73 -29.63 46.29
C GLU A 5 11.50 -28.26 45.64
N PRO A 6 12.10 -27.98 44.47
CA PRO A 6 11.99 -26.68 43.83
C PRO A 6 10.69 -26.60 43.02
N GLN A 7 9.98 -25.49 43.21
CA GLN A 7 8.81 -25.08 42.43
C GLN A 7 9.21 -24.92 40.95
N GLY A 8 8.78 -25.87 40.12
CA GLY A 8 8.94 -25.84 38.67
C GLY A 8 8.21 -24.66 38.06
N ARG A 9 8.98 -23.82 37.38
CA ARG A 9 8.54 -22.69 36.56
C ARG A 9 7.63 -23.22 35.44
N LEU A 10 6.34 -22.91 35.49
CA LEU A 10 5.44 -23.06 34.34
C LEU A 10 5.71 -21.88 33.40
N ASP A 11 6.61 -22.10 32.44
CA ASP A 11 6.85 -21.20 31.32
C ASP A 11 6.05 -21.74 30.13
N ASP A 12 4.74 -21.49 30.15
CA ASP A 12 3.84 -21.73 29.02
C ASP A 12 3.05 -20.44 28.76
N SER A 13 3.60 -19.61 27.88
CA SER A 13 2.82 -18.58 27.18
C SER A 13 2.97 -18.84 25.68
N PRO A 14 1.89 -19.22 24.96
CA PRO A 14 1.90 -19.14 23.51
C PRO A 14 2.08 -17.66 23.15
N SER A 15 3.05 -17.35 22.30
CA SER A 15 3.21 -15.99 21.82
C SER A 15 2.02 -15.60 20.94
N ASP A 16 1.01 -14.97 21.56
CA ASP A 16 -0.19 -14.37 20.95
C ASP A 16 0.12 -13.19 20.00
N ALA A 17 1.39 -12.97 19.67
CA ALA A 17 1.78 -11.94 18.73
C ALA A 17 1.27 -12.28 17.32
N PRO A 18 0.65 -11.32 16.61
CA PRO A 18 0.17 -11.54 15.24
C PRO A 18 1.34 -12.01 14.36
N ARG A 19 1.10 -13.05 13.56
CA ARG A 19 2.10 -13.62 12.65
C ARG A 19 1.73 -13.34 11.21
N GLN A 20 2.71 -12.91 10.41
CA GLN A 20 2.55 -12.92 8.95
C GLN A 20 2.35 -14.37 8.51
N ARG A 21 1.20 -14.65 7.92
CA ARG A 21 0.98 -15.92 7.23
C ARG A 21 1.70 -15.83 5.89
N PHE A 22 2.26 -16.92 5.39
CA PHE A 22 2.89 -16.99 4.07
C PHE A 22 1.97 -17.76 3.12
N ALA A 23 1.36 -17.09 2.16
CA ALA A 23 0.63 -17.66 1.04
C ALA A 23 0.23 -16.54 0.07
N THR A 24 0.40 -16.76 -1.21
CA THR A 24 -0.19 -15.97 -2.32
C THR A 24 -1.73 -16.10 -2.39
N GLN A 25 -2.41 -16.09 -1.25
CA GLN A 25 -3.87 -16.04 -1.15
C GLN A 25 -4.34 -14.64 -1.55
N GLY A 26 -4.56 -14.44 -2.84
CA GLY A 26 -4.98 -13.15 -3.42
C GLY A 26 -4.60 -13.00 -4.88
N ILE A 27 -3.51 -13.66 -5.32
CA ILE A 27 -3.21 -13.85 -6.74
C ILE A 27 -4.12 -14.96 -7.23
N ALA A 28 -4.94 -14.69 -8.23
CA ALA A 28 -5.81 -15.71 -8.83
C ALA A 28 -4.96 -16.96 -9.14
N PRO A 29 -5.39 -18.17 -8.70
CA PRO A 29 -4.61 -19.36 -8.95
C PRO A 29 -4.45 -19.51 -10.47
N MET A 30 -3.22 -19.38 -10.96
CA MET A 30 -2.91 -19.74 -12.33
C MET A 30 -3.31 -21.20 -12.51
N THR A 31 -4.21 -21.47 -13.45
CA THR A 31 -4.61 -22.82 -13.84
C THR A 31 -3.36 -23.58 -14.28
N ARG A 32 -2.85 -24.44 -13.37
CA ARG A 32 -1.58 -25.18 -13.44
C ARG A 32 -0.34 -24.27 -13.56
N PRO A 33 0.28 -23.86 -12.42
CA PRO A 33 1.51 -23.09 -12.48
C PRO A 33 2.61 -23.91 -13.18
N SER A 34 3.20 -23.32 -14.22
CA SER A 34 4.36 -23.91 -14.91
C SER A 34 5.51 -24.15 -13.92
N GLY A 35 6.46 -25.02 -14.26
CA GLY A 35 7.65 -25.25 -13.41
C GLY A 35 8.40 -23.94 -13.06
N ILE A 36 8.41 -22.99 -14.00
CA ILE A 36 8.98 -21.66 -13.84
C ILE A 36 8.20 -20.84 -12.79
N THR A 37 6.87 -20.87 -12.83
CA THR A 37 6.03 -20.19 -11.83
C THR A 37 6.26 -20.75 -10.42
N ARG A 38 6.39 -22.07 -10.27
CA ARG A 38 6.69 -22.68 -8.97
C ARG A 38 8.06 -22.28 -8.44
N LEU A 39 9.08 -22.26 -9.30
CA LEU A 39 10.42 -21.80 -8.94
C LEU A 39 10.40 -20.34 -8.49
N PHE A 40 9.72 -19.47 -9.24
CA PHE A 40 9.56 -18.06 -8.88
C PHE A 40 8.87 -17.88 -7.53
N MET A 41 7.75 -18.59 -7.29
CA MET A 41 7.06 -18.57 -5.99
C MET A 41 7.95 -19.08 -4.84
N GLY A 42 8.80 -20.07 -5.11
CA GLY A 42 9.81 -20.54 -4.15
C GLY A 42 10.84 -19.47 -3.80
N ILE A 43 11.31 -18.71 -4.79
CA ILE A 43 12.24 -17.58 -4.60
C ILE A 43 11.57 -16.47 -3.79
N VAL A 44 10.32 -16.12 -4.10
CA VAL A 44 9.55 -15.12 -3.34
C VAL A 44 9.40 -15.57 -1.89
N GLY A 45 8.96 -16.81 -1.63
CA GLY A 45 8.81 -17.33 -0.27
C GLY A 45 10.13 -17.40 0.51
N PHE A 46 11.25 -17.69 -0.17
CA PHE A 46 12.59 -17.59 0.44
C PHE A 46 12.92 -16.15 0.83
N ALA A 47 12.70 -15.19 -0.07
CA ALA A 47 12.92 -13.78 0.20
C ALA A 47 12.02 -13.28 1.34
N GLU A 48 10.75 -13.68 1.41
CA GLU A 48 9.85 -13.27 2.49
C GLU A 48 10.32 -13.76 3.86
N ARG A 49 10.80 -15.02 3.96
CA ARG A 49 11.40 -15.57 5.19
C ARG A 49 12.67 -14.82 5.58
N LEU A 50 13.49 -14.48 4.59
CA LEU A 50 14.73 -13.72 4.80
C LEU A 50 14.43 -12.31 5.29
N ASN A 51 13.41 -11.66 4.72
CA ASN A 51 12.96 -10.32 5.14
C ASN A 51 12.49 -10.32 6.59
N LEU A 52 11.70 -11.32 7.02
CA LEU A 52 11.29 -11.42 8.43
C LEU A 52 12.48 -11.56 9.37
N LYS A 53 13.43 -12.44 9.03
CA LYS A 53 14.61 -12.72 9.88
C LYS A 53 15.54 -11.51 10.02
N TYR A 54 15.70 -10.73 8.96
CA TYR A 54 16.65 -9.61 8.90
C TYR A 54 15.99 -8.23 8.91
N ALA A 55 14.74 -8.13 9.37
CA ALA A 55 14.03 -6.86 9.52
C ALA A 55 14.75 -5.95 10.53
N LYS A 56 15.11 -4.73 10.11
CA LYS A 56 15.88 -3.80 10.94
C LYS A 56 15.04 -3.23 12.10
N LEU A 57 13.73 -3.09 11.88
CA LEU A 57 12.78 -2.41 12.79
C LEU A 57 11.78 -3.39 13.42
N GLY A 58 12.11 -4.69 13.45
CA GLY A 58 11.16 -5.73 13.81
C GLY A 58 10.09 -5.93 12.73
N ASN A 59 9.02 -6.65 13.08
CA ASN A 59 7.90 -6.94 12.18
C ASN A 59 6.53 -6.68 12.83
N PRO A 60 6.30 -5.54 13.52
CA PRO A 60 4.95 -5.24 14.01
C PRO A 60 3.98 -5.05 12.83
N PRO A 61 2.67 -5.30 13.01
CA PRO A 61 1.67 -5.01 12.00
C PRO A 61 1.55 -3.50 11.74
N VAL A 62 1.63 -2.67 12.78
CA VAL A 62 1.60 -1.21 12.74
C VAL A 62 2.85 -0.67 13.42
N TYR A 63 3.49 0.33 12.81
CA TYR A 63 4.72 0.93 13.33
C TYR A 63 4.44 2.29 13.96
N ASP A 64 5.16 2.60 15.04
CA ASP A 64 5.25 3.97 15.53
C ASP A 64 5.96 4.84 14.47
N THR A 65 5.31 5.92 14.07
CA THR A 65 5.83 6.84 13.04
C THR A 65 7.08 7.58 13.50
N ALA A 66 7.34 7.70 14.80
CA ALA A 66 8.55 8.32 15.34
C ALA A 66 9.83 7.57 14.93
N ILE A 67 9.73 6.29 14.57
CA ILE A 67 10.84 5.47 14.05
C ILE A 67 11.29 5.95 12.65
N PHE A 68 10.44 6.71 11.96
CA PHE A 68 10.67 7.26 10.63
C PHE A 68 10.72 8.79 10.69
N PRO A 69 11.89 9.41 10.99
CA PRO A 69 11.97 10.86 11.21
C PRO A 69 11.41 11.72 10.08
N TRP A 70 11.59 11.26 8.84
CA TRP A 70 11.08 11.91 7.62
C TRP A 70 9.55 11.99 7.56
N VAL A 71 8.81 11.20 8.35
CA VAL A 71 7.34 11.29 8.42
C VAL A 71 6.91 12.66 8.91
N ARG A 72 7.61 13.25 9.90
CA ARG A 72 7.27 14.58 10.44
C ARG A 72 7.37 15.67 9.38
N GLU A 73 8.36 15.56 8.49
CA GLU A 73 8.55 16.51 7.39
C GLU A 73 7.41 16.44 6.37
N ILE A 74 6.87 15.25 6.13
CA ILE A 74 5.73 15.04 5.23
C ILE A 74 4.44 15.54 5.90
N GLU A 75 4.23 15.17 7.16
CA GLU A 75 3.09 15.66 7.94
C GLU A 75 3.09 17.18 8.03
N ALA A 76 4.24 17.86 8.12
CA ALA A 76 4.29 19.31 8.16
C ALA A 76 3.76 19.99 6.88
N GLU A 77 3.88 19.32 5.74
CA GLU A 77 3.53 19.86 4.42
C GLU A 77 2.23 19.25 3.85
N TRP A 78 1.48 18.50 4.65
CA TRP A 78 0.28 17.77 4.19
C TRP A 78 -0.76 18.65 3.50
N ARG A 79 -0.84 19.94 3.85
CA ARG A 79 -1.79 20.88 3.23
C ARG A 79 -1.46 21.20 1.77
N LEU A 80 -0.18 21.16 1.39
CA LEU A 80 0.24 21.31 -0.01
C LEU A 80 -0.24 20.13 -0.84
N ILE A 81 -0.06 18.92 -0.30
CA ILE A 81 -0.57 17.67 -0.88
C ILE A 81 -2.10 17.74 -1.01
N ARG A 82 -2.77 18.23 0.04
CA ARG A 82 -4.23 18.37 0.05
C ARG A 82 -4.73 19.35 -1.01
N ALA A 83 -4.07 20.48 -1.19
CA ALA A 83 -4.45 21.47 -2.20
C ALA A 83 -4.32 20.94 -3.64
N GLU A 84 -3.36 20.06 -3.92
CA GLU A 84 -3.25 19.38 -5.21
C GLU A 84 -4.31 18.28 -5.37
N LEU A 85 -4.57 17.53 -4.31
CA LEU A 85 -5.66 16.56 -4.29
C LEU A 85 -7.00 17.22 -4.63
N ASP A 86 -7.32 18.38 -4.07
CA ASP A 86 -8.59 19.06 -4.34
C ASP A 86 -8.78 19.36 -5.83
N LYS A 87 -7.69 19.68 -6.56
CA LYS A 87 -7.72 19.85 -8.02
C LYS A 87 -7.96 18.53 -8.75
N VAL A 88 -7.35 17.44 -8.30
CA VAL A 88 -7.56 16.10 -8.86
C VAL A 88 -9.01 15.65 -8.66
N LEU A 89 -9.59 15.92 -7.50
CA LEU A 89 -10.96 15.52 -7.17
C LEU A 89 -12.03 16.30 -7.94
N ALA A 90 -11.70 17.43 -8.58
CA ALA A 90 -12.60 18.10 -9.52
C ALA A 90 -13.04 17.17 -10.67
N ARG A 91 -12.22 16.17 -11.01
CA ARG A 91 -12.53 15.11 -11.99
C ARG A 91 -12.60 13.72 -11.34
N LYS A 92 -13.09 13.63 -10.10
CA LYS A 92 -13.19 12.36 -9.34
C LYS A 92 -13.95 11.27 -10.10
N SER A 93 -14.96 11.62 -10.89
CA SER A 93 -15.73 10.68 -11.73
C SER A 93 -14.84 9.92 -12.71
N ASP A 94 -13.82 10.57 -13.24
CA ASP A 94 -12.98 10.10 -14.35
C ASP A 94 -11.73 9.35 -13.84
N LEU A 95 -11.54 9.32 -12.52
CA LEU A 95 -10.49 8.53 -11.90
C LEU A 95 -10.80 7.03 -12.06
N PRO A 96 -9.80 6.22 -12.44
CA PRO A 96 -9.96 4.80 -12.64
C PRO A 96 -10.19 4.13 -11.29
N ALA A 97 -11.06 3.13 -11.28
CA ALA A 97 -11.12 2.20 -10.17
C ALA A 97 -9.82 1.38 -10.11
N PHE A 98 -9.36 1.00 -8.92
CA PHE A 98 -8.06 0.33 -8.76
C PHE A 98 -8.01 -0.94 -9.62
N GLN A 99 -9.09 -1.74 -9.66
CA GLN A 99 -9.13 -2.98 -10.44
C GLN A 99 -9.05 -2.80 -11.96
N GLU A 100 -9.28 -1.59 -12.47
CA GLU A 100 -9.05 -1.23 -13.88
C GLU A 100 -7.57 -1.01 -14.17
N ILE A 101 -6.80 -0.60 -13.16
CA ILE A 101 -5.36 -0.45 -13.25
C ILE A 101 -4.69 -1.78 -12.95
N SER A 102 -4.92 -2.36 -11.77
CA SER A 102 -4.23 -3.54 -11.30
C SER A 102 -5.15 -4.76 -11.26
N THR A 103 -4.74 -5.84 -11.92
CA THR A 103 -5.53 -7.07 -12.00
C THR A 103 -5.55 -7.86 -10.69
N ASP A 104 -4.52 -7.75 -9.86
CA ASP A 104 -4.41 -8.46 -8.57
C ASP A 104 -5.45 -8.01 -7.55
N VAL A 105 -5.96 -6.78 -7.65
CA VAL A 105 -7.01 -6.31 -6.72
C VAL A 105 -8.42 -6.69 -7.15
N ARG A 106 -8.61 -7.31 -8.33
CA ARG A 106 -9.94 -7.75 -8.80
C ARG A 106 -10.58 -8.77 -7.85
N THR A 107 -9.77 -9.45 -7.06
CA THR A 107 -10.22 -10.40 -6.04
C THR A 107 -10.82 -9.70 -4.81
N ILE A 108 -10.41 -8.46 -4.51
CA ILE A 108 -10.79 -7.70 -3.31
C ILE A 108 -11.68 -6.49 -3.59
N SER A 109 -11.76 -6.03 -4.84
CA SER A 109 -12.67 -4.96 -5.27
C SER A 109 -13.28 -5.27 -6.62
N LYS A 110 -14.62 -5.29 -6.68
CA LYS A 110 -15.40 -5.57 -7.90
C LYS A 110 -16.22 -4.36 -8.39
N ASP A 111 -16.27 -3.30 -7.61
CA ASP A 111 -17.03 -2.08 -7.87
C ASP A 111 -16.12 -0.85 -8.05
N ALA A 112 -16.67 0.25 -8.56
CA ALA A 112 -15.93 1.50 -8.81
C ALA A 112 -15.72 2.38 -7.56
N GLY A 113 -16.00 1.87 -6.36
CA GLY A 113 -15.94 2.61 -5.10
C GLY A 113 -14.54 2.76 -4.50
N TRP A 114 -13.51 2.15 -5.12
CA TRP A 114 -12.11 2.40 -4.80
C TRP A 114 -11.36 2.95 -6.02
N LYS A 115 -11.09 4.25 -6.01
CA LYS A 115 -10.44 4.96 -7.12
C LYS A 115 -9.00 5.35 -6.79
N THR A 116 -8.17 5.48 -7.82
CA THR A 116 -6.73 5.76 -7.66
C THR A 116 -6.20 6.81 -8.61
N PHE A 117 -5.29 7.66 -8.15
CA PHE A 117 -4.51 8.55 -9.00
C PHE A 117 -3.02 8.34 -8.73
N PHE A 118 -2.33 7.61 -9.61
CA PHE A 118 -0.93 7.21 -9.42
C PHE A 118 0.05 8.29 -9.91
N LEU A 119 0.97 8.70 -9.06
CA LEU A 119 2.15 9.48 -9.46
C LEU A 119 3.32 8.54 -9.80
N ALA A 120 3.42 7.42 -9.05
CA ALA A 120 4.33 6.34 -9.36
C ALA A 120 3.78 4.99 -8.87
N GLY A 121 4.03 3.91 -9.61
CA GLY A 121 3.71 2.53 -9.23
C GLY A 121 4.91 1.61 -9.43
N PHE A 122 5.33 0.89 -8.39
CA PHE A 122 6.54 0.04 -8.40
C PHE A 122 7.85 0.75 -8.84
N GLY A 123 7.90 2.08 -8.79
CA GLY A 123 9.01 2.92 -9.24
C GLY A 123 8.89 3.43 -10.68
N LEU A 124 7.85 3.02 -11.41
CA LEU A 124 7.50 3.58 -12.72
C LEU A 124 6.68 4.85 -12.50
N LYS A 125 7.12 5.97 -13.08
CA LYS A 125 6.53 7.29 -12.88
C LYS A 125 5.48 7.60 -13.94
N SER A 126 4.48 8.37 -13.54
CA SER A 126 3.58 9.11 -14.44
C SER A 126 4.02 10.57 -14.49
N ASP A 127 4.68 10.97 -15.59
CA ASP A 127 5.12 12.36 -15.74
C ASP A 127 3.93 13.33 -15.87
N GLN A 128 2.80 12.86 -16.43
CA GLN A 128 1.60 13.70 -16.55
C GLN A 128 0.94 13.96 -15.19
N ASN A 129 0.77 12.93 -14.35
CA ASN A 129 0.18 13.10 -13.02
C ASN A 129 1.13 13.85 -12.08
N ILE A 130 2.45 13.64 -12.19
CA ILE A 130 3.44 14.43 -11.44
C ILE A 130 3.36 15.91 -11.82
N ARG A 131 3.14 16.25 -13.09
CA ARG A 131 2.93 17.66 -13.50
C ARG A 131 1.67 18.28 -12.89
N GLN A 132 0.64 17.50 -12.59
CA GLN A 132 -0.55 18.00 -11.89
C GLN A 132 -0.34 18.11 -10.38
N CYS A 133 0.57 17.31 -9.82
CA CYS A 133 0.84 17.23 -8.39
C CYS A 133 2.34 17.39 -8.05
N PRO A 134 2.99 18.49 -8.47
CA PRO A 134 4.43 18.69 -8.28
C PRO A 134 4.86 18.73 -6.81
N GLU A 135 4.08 19.34 -5.91
CA GLU A 135 4.40 19.41 -4.49
C GLU A 135 4.28 18.03 -3.83
N THR A 136 3.22 17.29 -4.16
CA THR A 136 3.04 15.90 -3.69
C THR A 136 4.23 15.05 -4.10
N TRP A 137 4.68 15.16 -5.36
CA TRP A 137 5.86 14.45 -5.82
C TRP A 137 7.14 14.88 -5.09
N ARG A 138 7.37 16.19 -4.95
CA ARG A 138 8.53 16.74 -4.24
C ARG A 138 8.61 16.26 -2.80
N ILE A 139 7.49 16.25 -2.08
CA ILE A 139 7.40 15.81 -0.69
C ILE A 139 7.61 14.29 -0.59
N ALA A 140 6.94 13.50 -1.45
CA ALA A 140 7.05 12.04 -1.44
C ALA A 140 8.49 11.55 -1.74
N GLN A 141 9.27 12.29 -2.53
CA GLN A 141 10.67 11.95 -2.82
C GLN A 141 11.58 11.97 -1.58
N ARG A 142 11.17 12.58 -0.46
CA ARG A 142 11.92 12.50 0.80
C ARG A 142 11.84 11.11 1.45
N ILE A 143 10.89 10.26 1.03
CA ILE A 143 10.68 8.92 1.57
C ILE A 143 11.79 7.98 1.05
N PRO A 144 12.64 7.42 1.92
CA PRO A 144 13.72 6.54 1.50
C PRO A 144 13.19 5.27 0.83
N GLY A 145 13.67 4.98 -0.38
CA GLY A 145 13.27 3.78 -1.10
C GLY A 145 11.81 3.80 -1.57
N LEU A 146 11.26 4.98 -1.88
CA LEU A 146 9.95 5.18 -2.49
C LEU A 146 9.70 4.27 -3.70
N LYS A 147 8.50 3.69 -3.77
CA LYS A 147 8.09 2.75 -4.82
C LYS A 147 6.74 3.07 -5.41
N THR A 148 5.74 3.29 -4.58
CA THR A 148 4.40 3.63 -5.03
C THR A 148 4.00 4.94 -4.37
N VAL A 149 3.38 5.84 -5.13
CA VAL A 149 2.74 7.07 -4.62
C VAL A 149 1.44 7.25 -5.38
N MET A 150 0.32 7.26 -4.66
CA MET A 150 -0.98 7.52 -5.27
C MET A 150 -1.95 8.16 -4.27
N PHE A 151 -2.94 8.89 -4.78
CA PHE A 151 -4.14 9.18 -4.00
C PHE A 151 -5.06 7.96 -4.05
N SER A 152 -5.45 7.46 -2.88
CA SER A 152 -6.40 6.35 -2.74
C SER A 152 -7.73 6.87 -2.20
N VAL A 153 -8.76 6.79 -3.02
CA VAL A 153 -10.10 7.35 -2.77
C VAL A 153 -11.07 6.21 -2.48
N PHE A 154 -11.67 6.22 -1.30
CA PHE A 154 -12.81 5.35 -0.96
C PHE A 154 -14.09 6.17 -1.05
N GLU A 155 -15.00 5.73 -1.91
CA GLU A 155 -16.35 6.27 -1.96
C GLU A 155 -17.16 5.85 -0.70
N PRO A 156 -18.29 6.52 -0.43
CA PRO A 156 -19.20 6.14 0.65
C PRO A 156 -19.56 4.66 0.63
N GLY A 157 -19.63 4.04 1.82
CA GLY A 157 -19.97 2.62 1.98
C GLY A 157 -18.90 1.62 1.51
N LYS A 158 -17.74 2.07 1.00
CA LYS A 158 -16.72 1.15 0.48
C LYS A 158 -16.10 0.32 1.59
N ARG A 159 -16.07 -1.00 1.40
CA ARG A 159 -15.32 -1.95 2.23
C ARG A 159 -14.44 -2.82 1.36
N LEU A 160 -13.20 -3.04 1.81
CA LEU A 160 -12.33 -4.09 1.29
C LEU A 160 -12.37 -5.26 2.27
N PRO A 161 -12.57 -6.50 1.80
CA PRO A 161 -12.54 -7.67 2.67
C PRO A 161 -11.12 -7.90 3.24
N PRO A 162 -10.97 -8.75 4.26
CA PRO A 162 -9.66 -9.18 4.73
C PRO A 162 -8.79 -9.74 3.59
N HIS A 163 -7.60 -9.18 3.44
CA HIS A 163 -6.62 -9.56 2.41
C HIS A 163 -5.20 -9.25 2.88
N ARG A 164 -4.20 -9.61 2.07
CA ARG A 164 -2.79 -9.31 2.32
C ARG A 164 -2.13 -8.78 1.07
N GLY A 165 -1.07 -8.01 1.28
CA GLY A 165 -0.12 -7.67 0.24
C GLY A 165 0.53 -8.92 -0.35
N PRO A 166 0.96 -8.85 -1.63
CA PRO A 166 1.57 -9.98 -2.30
C PRO A 166 2.98 -10.30 -1.80
N TYR A 167 3.65 -9.35 -1.12
CA TYR A 167 5.05 -9.49 -0.73
C TYR A 167 5.47 -8.55 0.42
N ASN A 168 6.21 -9.07 1.41
CA ASN A 168 6.62 -8.33 2.63
C ASN A 168 7.92 -7.50 2.48
N GLY A 169 8.29 -7.14 1.25
CA GLY A 169 9.50 -6.35 0.96
C GLY A 169 9.32 -4.83 1.05
N PHE A 170 8.10 -4.38 1.32
CA PHE A 170 7.74 -2.97 1.48
C PHE A 170 7.08 -2.75 2.84
N LEU A 171 7.01 -1.49 3.24
CA LEU A 171 6.06 -1.01 4.23
C LEU A 171 5.14 0.01 3.54
N ARG A 172 3.92 0.13 4.07
CA ARG A 172 2.91 1.05 3.57
C ARG A 172 2.71 2.20 4.52
N LEU A 173 2.65 3.41 3.97
CA LEU A 173 2.26 4.63 4.66
C LEU A 173 0.96 5.16 4.07
N HIS A 174 0.00 5.48 4.93
CA HIS A 174 -1.18 6.27 4.60
C HIS A 174 -1.13 7.61 5.33
N LEU A 175 -1.06 8.72 4.59
CA LEU A 175 -1.29 10.06 5.15
C LEU A 175 -2.77 10.41 4.99
N GLY A 176 -3.48 10.70 6.08
CA GLY A 176 -4.87 11.16 6.01
C GLY A 176 -4.98 12.51 5.30
N LEU A 177 -5.80 12.59 4.23
CA LEU A 177 -6.02 13.83 3.48
C LEU A 177 -7.46 14.31 3.57
N ILE A 178 -8.43 13.41 3.39
CA ILE A 178 -9.85 13.62 3.70
C ILE A 178 -10.27 12.48 4.62
N VAL A 179 -10.69 12.79 5.85
CA VAL A 179 -11.19 11.79 6.80
C VAL A 179 -12.60 12.17 7.24
N PRO A 180 -13.64 11.46 6.75
CA PRO A 180 -15.02 11.69 7.17
C PRO A 180 -15.29 11.44 8.65
N GLU A 181 -16.29 12.16 9.17
CA GLU A 181 -16.91 11.89 10.47
C GLU A 181 -18.19 11.04 10.30
N PRO A 182 -18.58 10.22 11.30
CA PRO A 182 -17.83 9.98 12.52
C PRO A 182 -16.63 9.06 12.25
N ARG A 183 -15.46 9.42 12.81
CA ARG A 183 -14.16 8.81 12.49
C ARG A 183 -14.10 7.30 12.76
N ASP A 184 -14.85 6.79 13.72
CA ASP A 184 -14.94 5.37 14.05
C ASP A 184 -15.54 4.51 12.92
N LYS A 185 -16.39 5.10 12.07
CA LYS A 185 -16.92 4.46 10.86
C LYS A 185 -15.94 4.42 9.68
N VAL A 186 -14.71 4.90 9.88
CA VAL A 186 -13.66 4.91 8.85
C VAL A 186 -12.39 4.33 9.44
N GLY A 187 -12.00 3.14 9.00
CA GLY A 187 -10.89 2.44 9.63
C GLY A 187 -10.18 1.44 8.75
N ILE A 188 -9.08 0.93 9.30
CA ILE A 188 -8.33 -0.20 8.80
C ILE A 188 -8.00 -1.10 9.98
N ARG A 189 -8.18 -2.42 9.81
CA ARG A 189 -7.61 -3.41 10.72
C ARG A 189 -6.36 -3.99 10.07
N VAL A 190 -5.26 -4.06 10.79
CA VAL A 190 -4.01 -4.71 10.35
C VAL A 190 -3.59 -5.71 11.41
N GLY A 191 -3.63 -7.00 11.08
CA GLY A 191 -3.55 -8.06 12.07
C GLY A 191 -4.70 -7.96 13.07
N ASP A 192 -4.34 -7.75 14.34
CA ASP A 192 -5.23 -7.57 15.48
C ASP A 192 -5.51 -6.10 15.85
N GLN A 193 -4.88 -5.15 15.15
CA GLN A 193 -4.98 -3.72 15.50
C GLN A 193 -5.94 -2.98 14.58
N VAL A 194 -6.93 -2.32 15.18
CA VAL A 194 -7.82 -1.37 14.48
C VAL A 194 -7.23 0.04 14.58
N CYS A 195 -7.08 0.69 13.43
CA CYS A 195 -6.54 2.03 13.31
C CYS A 195 -7.51 2.94 12.56
N HIS A 196 -7.49 4.23 12.93
CA HIS A 196 -8.27 5.28 12.28
C HIS A 196 -7.35 6.39 11.80
N TRP A 197 -7.63 6.97 10.65
CA TRP A 197 -6.84 8.10 10.11
C TRP A 197 -7.21 9.42 10.78
N SER A 198 -6.28 10.35 10.84
CA SER A 198 -6.55 11.79 11.06
C SER A 198 -5.97 12.55 9.88
N GLU A 199 -6.61 13.66 9.50
CA GLU A 199 -6.05 14.54 8.48
C GLU A 199 -4.67 15.07 8.91
N GLY A 200 -3.72 15.03 7.98
CA GLY A 200 -2.34 15.42 8.19
C GLY A 200 -1.52 14.45 9.05
N LYS A 201 -2.06 13.28 9.41
CA LYS A 201 -1.35 12.24 10.17
C LYS A 201 -1.09 10.98 9.37
N ALA A 202 0.11 10.46 9.53
CA ALA A 202 0.56 9.24 8.88
C ALA A 202 0.25 8.01 9.73
N LEU A 203 -0.14 6.93 9.07
CA LEU A 203 -0.20 5.57 9.58
C LEU A 203 0.79 4.72 8.78
N VAL A 204 1.72 4.05 9.46
CA VAL A 204 2.69 3.14 8.82
C VAL A 204 2.40 1.71 9.25
N PHE A 205 2.22 0.81 8.31
CA PHE A 205 1.89 -0.58 8.57
C PHE A 205 2.53 -1.53 7.55
N ASP A 206 2.64 -2.80 7.92
CA ASP A 206 3.10 -3.87 7.04
C ASP A 206 1.89 -4.58 6.45
N ASP A 207 1.63 -4.34 5.16
CA ASP A 207 0.47 -4.88 4.46
C ASP A 207 0.58 -6.39 4.19
N ALA A 208 1.72 -7.03 4.49
CA ALA A 208 1.83 -8.49 4.45
C ALA A 208 1.08 -9.18 5.61
N TYR A 209 0.69 -8.44 6.65
CA TYR A 209 -0.34 -8.89 7.58
C TYR A 209 -1.71 -8.85 6.92
N GLU A 210 -2.60 -9.75 7.33
CA GLU A 210 -4.00 -9.66 6.90
C GLU A 210 -4.57 -8.32 7.37
N HIS A 211 -5.23 -7.62 6.46
CA HIS A 211 -5.85 -6.34 6.71
C HIS A 211 -7.15 -6.17 5.93
N GLU A 212 -8.05 -5.37 6.49
CA GLU A 212 -9.30 -4.94 5.85
C GLU A 212 -9.48 -3.44 6.10
N ALA A 213 -10.17 -2.74 5.20
CA ALA A 213 -10.41 -1.31 5.35
C ALA A 213 -11.84 -0.96 4.97
N TRP A 214 -12.43 0.00 5.68
CA TRP A 214 -13.81 0.41 5.49
C TRP A 214 -13.98 1.93 5.53
N ASN A 215 -14.99 2.38 4.80
CA ASN A 215 -15.57 3.70 4.88
C ASN A 215 -17.09 3.54 4.96
N GLU A 216 -17.63 3.42 6.16
CA GLU A 216 -19.07 3.22 6.43
C GLU A 216 -19.80 4.57 6.61
N THR A 217 -19.19 5.66 6.14
CA THR A 217 -19.80 6.99 6.13
C THR A 217 -20.45 7.31 4.78
N ASP A 218 -21.19 8.41 4.73
CA ASP A 218 -21.81 8.98 3.53
C ASP A 218 -20.86 9.92 2.75
N ARG A 219 -19.60 10.06 3.18
CA ARG A 219 -18.60 10.94 2.54
C ARG A 219 -17.40 10.16 2.03
N THR A 220 -16.70 10.76 1.07
CA THR A 220 -15.48 10.19 0.49
C THR A 220 -14.33 10.27 1.49
N ARG A 221 -13.54 9.19 1.62
CA ARG A 221 -12.26 9.18 2.36
C ARG A 221 -11.10 9.17 1.38
N VAL A 222 -10.07 9.98 1.63
CA VAL A 222 -8.85 10.00 0.82
C VAL A 222 -7.61 9.97 1.68
N VAL A 223 -6.66 9.11 1.29
CA VAL A 223 -5.31 9.06 1.85
C VAL A 223 -4.28 9.22 0.72
N LEU A 224 -3.12 9.79 1.03
CA LEU A 224 -1.93 9.54 0.22
C LEU A 224 -1.41 8.16 0.60
N PHE A 225 -1.43 7.25 -0.36
CA PHE A 225 -0.91 5.90 -0.23
C PHE A 225 0.52 5.89 -0.75
N VAL A 226 1.43 5.39 0.06
CA VAL A 226 2.84 5.23 -0.30
C VAL A 226 3.36 3.87 0.09
N ASP A 227 3.98 3.17 -0.86
CA ASP A 227 4.83 2.02 -0.55
C ASP A 227 6.31 2.44 -0.62
N PHE A 228 7.10 2.02 0.37
CA PHE A 228 8.54 2.23 0.42
C PHE A 228 9.26 0.97 0.85
N LEU A 229 10.54 0.84 0.50
CA LEU A 229 11.33 -0.35 0.83
C LEU A 229 11.36 -0.62 2.34
N LYS A 230 11.03 -1.85 2.74
CA LYS A 230 11.17 -2.29 4.13
C LYS A 230 12.64 -2.15 4.56
N PRO A 231 12.93 -1.52 5.71
CA PRO A 231 14.29 -1.46 6.24
C PRO A 231 14.81 -2.85 6.63
N LEU A 232 15.75 -3.38 5.86
CA LEU A 232 16.32 -4.72 6.03
C LEU A 232 17.84 -4.66 6.23
N ARG A 233 18.39 -5.62 6.97
CA ARG A 233 19.84 -5.86 7.10
C ARG A 233 20.34 -6.76 5.96
N PHE A 234 21.65 -6.77 5.73
CA PHE A 234 22.26 -7.75 4.82
C PHE A 234 22.08 -9.18 5.38
N PRO A 235 21.81 -10.19 4.54
CA PRO A 235 21.71 -10.14 3.07
C PRO A 235 20.33 -9.80 2.51
N ALA A 236 19.30 -9.72 3.35
CA ALA A 236 17.91 -9.54 2.92
C ALA A 236 17.70 -8.26 2.11
N ASN A 237 18.36 -7.16 2.47
CA ASN A 237 18.25 -5.89 1.73
C ASN A 237 18.65 -6.01 0.25
N LEU A 238 19.69 -6.79 -0.07
CA LEU A 238 20.16 -7.01 -1.42
C LEU A 238 19.19 -7.90 -2.18
N VAL A 239 18.81 -9.04 -1.58
CA VAL A 239 17.84 -9.98 -2.16
C VAL A 239 16.52 -9.27 -2.46
N ASN A 240 16.01 -8.50 -1.51
CA ASN A 240 14.79 -7.72 -1.67
C ASN A 240 14.89 -6.72 -2.84
N ARG A 241 15.97 -5.95 -2.92
CA ARG A 241 16.18 -4.99 -4.02
C ARG A 241 16.25 -5.67 -5.38
N VAL A 242 16.91 -6.82 -5.49
CA VAL A 242 17.01 -7.60 -6.73
C VAL A 242 15.64 -8.14 -7.12
N LEU A 243 14.94 -8.80 -6.20
CA LEU A 243 13.62 -9.38 -6.46
C LEU A 243 12.63 -8.31 -6.92
N LEU A 244 12.63 -7.14 -6.28
CA LEU A 244 11.74 -6.03 -6.66
C LEU A 244 12.08 -5.40 -8.01
N ARG A 245 13.37 -5.38 -8.41
CA ARG A 245 13.75 -4.98 -9.76
C ARG A 245 13.27 -6.00 -10.79
N LEU A 246 13.34 -7.29 -10.48
CA LEU A 246 12.86 -8.35 -11.36
C LEU A 246 11.32 -8.37 -11.46
N ALA A 247 10.62 -8.01 -10.38
CA ALA A 247 9.16 -7.93 -10.34
C ALA A 247 8.59 -6.99 -11.41
N LEU A 248 9.34 -5.94 -11.80
CA LEU A 248 8.97 -5.02 -12.89
C LEU A 248 8.80 -5.71 -14.25
N PHE A 249 9.41 -6.88 -14.44
CA PHE A 249 9.32 -7.64 -15.68
C PHE A 249 8.22 -8.71 -15.64
N THR A 250 7.51 -8.85 -14.52
CA THR A 250 6.39 -9.78 -14.43
C THR A 250 5.21 -9.27 -15.26
N PRO A 251 4.39 -10.17 -15.85
CA PRO A 251 3.20 -9.78 -16.60
C PRO A 251 2.26 -8.89 -15.80
N PHE A 252 2.15 -9.14 -14.49
CA PHE A 252 1.29 -8.37 -13.59
C PHE A 252 1.65 -6.87 -13.51
N VAL A 253 2.94 -6.55 -13.31
CA VAL A 253 3.39 -5.15 -13.23
C VAL A 253 3.33 -4.48 -14.60
N ARG A 254 3.64 -5.22 -15.67
CA ARG A 254 3.55 -4.71 -17.05
C ARG A 254 2.12 -4.37 -17.43
N GLU A 255 1.18 -5.28 -17.18
CA GLU A 255 -0.26 -5.06 -17.43
C GLU A 255 -0.77 -3.85 -16.63
N SER A 256 -0.40 -3.75 -15.35
CA SER A 256 -0.78 -2.59 -14.53
C SER A 256 -0.26 -1.26 -15.10
N THR A 257 0.95 -1.28 -15.65
CA THR A 257 1.57 -0.10 -16.30
C THR A 257 0.85 0.25 -17.59
N ASP A 258 0.53 -0.74 -18.42
CA ASP A 258 -0.14 -0.52 -19.71
C ASP A 258 -1.57 -0.01 -19.50
N ASN A 259 -2.30 -0.57 -18.53
CA ASN A 259 -3.63 -0.09 -18.12
C ASN A 259 -3.57 1.35 -17.62
N HIS A 260 -2.57 1.69 -16.80
CA HIS A 260 -2.37 3.05 -16.33
C HIS A 260 -2.14 4.04 -17.48
N ARG A 261 -1.22 3.72 -18.40
CA ARG A 261 -0.94 4.56 -19.58
C ARG A 261 -2.16 4.72 -20.48
N ALA A 262 -2.95 3.66 -20.66
CA ALA A 262 -4.17 3.71 -21.45
C ALA A 262 -5.24 4.61 -20.79
N TRP A 263 -5.35 4.59 -19.46
CA TRP A 263 -6.18 5.54 -18.72
C TRP A 263 -5.66 6.98 -18.85
N GLU A 264 -4.36 7.23 -18.62
CA GLU A 264 -3.77 8.58 -18.71
C GLU A 264 -4.05 9.21 -20.07
N LYS A 265 -3.80 8.46 -21.16
CA LYS A 265 -4.04 8.94 -22.52
C LYS A 265 -5.47 9.44 -22.72
N ARG A 266 -6.47 8.72 -22.18
CA ARG A 266 -7.88 9.10 -22.26
C ARG A 266 -8.17 10.32 -21.37
N PHE A 267 -7.76 10.25 -20.11
CA PHE A 267 -8.00 11.29 -19.11
C PHE A 267 -7.49 12.66 -19.57
N TYR A 268 -6.27 12.74 -20.12
CA TYR A 268 -5.70 14.01 -20.58
C TYR A 268 -6.19 14.44 -21.97
N ALA A 269 -6.49 13.50 -22.89
CA ALA A 269 -7.09 13.86 -24.18
C ALA A 269 -8.47 14.50 -24.02
N GLU A 270 -9.29 14.00 -23.09
CA GLU A 270 -10.59 14.61 -22.76
C GLU A 270 -10.43 16.02 -22.17
N ALA A 271 -9.42 16.23 -21.31
CA ALA A 271 -9.12 17.55 -20.76
C ALA A 271 -8.71 18.55 -21.86
N GLU A 272 -7.92 18.11 -22.83
CA GLU A 272 -7.51 18.93 -23.98
C GLU A 272 -8.70 19.25 -24.89
N ALA A 273 -9.57 18.27 -25.16
CA ALA A 273 -10.79 18.47 -25.95
C ALA A 273 -11.76 19.47 -25.30
N LEU A 274 -11.90 19.44 -23.96
CA LEU A 274 -12.70 20.42 -23.22
C LEU A 274 -12.10 21.84 -23.24
N ARG A 275 -10.76 21.95 -23.34
CA ARG A 275 -10.06 23.25 -23.45
C ARG A 275 -10.10 23.84 -24.85
N ASN A 276 -10.13 22.98 -25.88
CA ASN A 276 -10.22 23.37 -27.29
C ASN A 276 -11.48 22.74 -27.94
N PRO A 277 -12.69 23.22 -27.61
CA PRO A 277 -13.89 22.77 -28.32
C PRO A 277 -13.72 23.11 -29.80
N ARG A 278 -13.83 22.09 -30.67
CA ARG A 278 -13.83 22.30 -32.12
C ARG A 278 -14.98 23.25 -32.45
N GLN A 279 -14.65 24.44 -32.96
CA GLN A 279 -15.60 25.38 -33.55
C GLN A 279 -16.24 24.78 -34.80
#